data_AF-A0A2V6HFM1-F1
#
_entry.id   AF-A0A2V6HFM1-F1
#
_cell.length_a   1.000
_cell.length_b   1.000
_cell.length_c   1.000
_cell.angle_alpha   90.00
_cell.angle_beta   90.00
_cell.angle_gamma   90.00
#
_symmetry.space_group_name_H-M   'P 1'
#
loop_
_entity.id
_entity.type
_entity.pdbx_description
1 polymer ?
#
loop_
_entity_poly.entity_id
_entity_poly.type
_entity_poly.pdbx_seq_one_letter_code
_entity_poly.pdbx_strand_id
1 'polypeptide(L)'
;MPSDAGPLNPSAVEAGKDVVHQLNNAFAKVFETVAPGVVIIETSKKNEISESSPLDDLFFQGPPDENRSRRNPGAPRAVQTEGSGFIMRPDGYIFTNVHVIEDADKIEVKLRDGREFSARVVGADERTDIAVIKVDGKDLPVVQLGDSDAVRVGQFAFAIGAPFKLDYTFTYGVISG
;
A
#
# COMPACT_ATOMS: atom_id res chain seq x y z
N MET A 1 -35.84 4.74 43.02
CA MET A 1 -35.02 5.29 41.91
C MET A 1 -35.82 5.08 40.63
N PRO A 2 -36.60 6.06 40.15
CA PRO A 2 -37.47 5.80 39.00
C PRO A 2 -36.66 5.84 37.71
N SER A 3 -36.76 4.74 36.98
CA SER A 3 -36.44 4.57 35.57
C SER A 3 -37.43 5.39 34.73
N ASP A 4 -36.99 6.48 34.13
CA ASP A 4 -37.84 7.29 33.27
C ASP A 4 -37.07 7.76 32.03
N ALA A 5 -36.69 6.79 31.19
CA ALA A 5 -36.41 7.08 29.79
C ALA A 5 -37.72 6.88 29.03
N GLY A 6 -38.45 7.97 28.80
CA GLY A 6 -39.64 7.96 27.95
C GLY A 6 -39.32 7.40 26.55
N PRO A 7 -40.32 6.89 25.81
CA PRO A 7 -40.11 6.29 24.50
C PRO A 7 -39.41 7.29 23.56
N LEU A 8 -38.36 6.82 22.89
CA LEU A 8 -37.57 7.64 21.97
C LEU A 8 -38.49 8.26 20.90
N ASN A 9 -38.32 9.57 20.67
CA ASN A 9 -39.10 10.30 19.66
C ASN A 9 -38.83 9.70 18.26
N PRO A 10 -39.84 9.14 17.57
CA PRO A 10 -39.65 8.49 16.27
C PRO A 10 -39.03 9.41 15.21
N SER A 11 -39.34 10.71 15.23
CA SER A 11 -38.77 11.69 14.30
C SER A 11 -37.27 11.93 14.56
N ALA A 12 -36.84 11.87 15.82
CA ALA A 12 -35.42 11.98 16.17
C ALA A 12 -34.65 10.72 15.78
N VAL A 13 -35.29 9.55 15.88
CA VAL A 13 -34.72 8.26 15.44
C VAL A 13 -34.54 8.22 13.93
N GLU A 14 -35.54 8.67 13.15
CA GLU A 14 -35.43 8.72 11.69
C GLU A 14 -34.40 9.75 11.21
N ALA A 15 -34.39 10.96 11.79
CA ALA A 15 -33.36 11.96 11.48
C ALA A 15 -31.94 11.44 11.79
N GLY A 16 -31.78 10.67 12.88
CA GLY A 16 -30.50 10.03 13.21
C GLY A 16 -30.05 9.01 12.17
N LYS A 17 -30.98 8.19 11.64
CA LYS A 17 -30.68 7.23 10.56
C LYS A 17 -30.25 7.93 9.28
N ASP A 18 -30.94 9.00 8.90
CA ASP A 18 -30.62 9.77 7.69
C ASP A 18 -29.19 10.33 7.75
N VAL A 19 -28.79 10.88 8.90
CA VAL A 19 -27.42 11.40 9.09
C VAL A 19 -26.37 10.31 8.97
N VAL A 20 -26.62 9.13 9.57
CA VAL A 20 -25.70 7.98 9.47
C VAL A 20 -25.57 7.50 8.02
N HIS A 21 -26.68 7.41 7.29
CA HIS A 21 -26.67 7.03 5.88
C HIS A 21 -25.91 8.04 5.02
N GLN A 22 -26.12 9.33 5.25
CA GLN A 22 -25.41 10.39 4.54
C GLN A 22 -23.91 10.33 4.81
N LEU A 23 -23.49 10.11 6.06
CA LEU A 23 -22.09 9.98 6.42
C LEU A 23 -21.44 8.75 5.76
N ASN A 24 -22.11 7.60 5.82
CA ASN A 24 -21.64 6.37 5.17
C ASN A 24 -21.47 6.57 3.66
N ASN A 25 -22.45 7.21 3.00
CA ASN A 25 -22.37 7.49 1.56
C ASN A 25 -21.26 8.48 1.23
N ALA A 26 -21.01 9.48 2.10
CA ALA A 26 -19.90 10.40 1.93
C ALA A 26 -18.54 9.67 1.99
N PHE A 27 -18.37 8.75 2.95
CA PHE A 27 -17.14 7.96 3.07
C PHE A 27 -16.92 7.04 1.86
N ALA A 28 -17.97 6.34 1.42
CA ALA A 28 -17.93 5.54 0.21
C ALA A 28 -17.54 6.39 -1.01
N LYS A 29 -18.10 7.60 -1.13
CA LYS A 29 -17.81 8.50 -2.24
C LYS A 29 -16.35 8.97 -2.26
N VAL A 30 -15.77 9.24 -1.09
CA VAL A 30 -14.34 9.57 -0.98
C VAL A 30 -13.49 8.41 -1.49
N PHE A 31 -13.78 7.18 -1.05
CA PHE A 31 -13.07 6.00 -1.53
C PHE A 31 -13.19 5.82 -3.04
N GLU A 32 -14.40 5.87 -3.60
CA GLU A 32 -14.63 5.72 -5.04
C GLU A 32 -13.86 6.75 -5.88
N THR A 33 -13.70 7.96 -5.35
CA THR A 33 -13.03 9.07 -6.05
C THR A 33 -11.52 8.93 -6.01
N VAL A 34 -10.95 8.53 -4.87
CA VAL A 34 -9.49 8.52 -4.64
C VAL A 34 -8.84 7.18 -4.96
N ALA A 35 -9.51 6.05 -4.64
CA ALA A 35 -8.94 4.72 -4.77
C ALA A 35 -8.41 4.37 -6.18
N PRO A 36 -9.02 4.83 -7.31
CA PRO A 36 -8.44 4.58 -8.63
C PRO A 36 -7.02 5.11 -8.79
N GLY A 37 -6.68 6.24 -8.16
CA GLY A 37 -5.36 6.87 -8.24
C GLY A 37 -4.33 6.31 -7.26
N VAL A 38 -4.74 5.42 -6.36
CA VAL A 38 -3.85 4.67 -5.45
C VAL A 38 -3.37 3.42 -6.18
N VAL A 39 -2.11 3.05 -5.99
CA VAL A 39 -1.45 1.93 -6.68
C VAL A 39 -0.76 1.01 -5.68
N ILE A 40 -0.65 -0.26 -6.06
CA ILE A 40 0.20 -1.25 -5.39
C ILE A 40 1.58 -1.15 -6.03
N ILE A 41 2.62 -1.18 -5.20
CA ILE A 41 4.01 -1.18 -5.63
C ILE A 41 4.64 -2.47 -5.15
N GLU A 42 5.06 -3.30 -6.10
CA GLU A 42 5.80 -4.51 -5.84
C GLU A 42 7.25 -4.31 -6.28
N THR A 43 8.18 -4.65 -5.39
CA THR A 43 9.60 -4.62 -5.71
C THR A 43 10.20 -6.00 -5.56
N SER A 44 11.21 -6.28 -6.37
CA SER A 44 11.93 -7.55 -6.30
C SER A 44 13.43 -7.31 -6.41
N LYS A 45 14.18 -7.99 -5.55
CA LYS A 45 15.63 -8.12 -5.67
C LYS A 45 15.97 -9.43 -6.39
N LYS A 46 16.74 -9.34 -7.45
CA LYS A 46 17.43 -10.49 -8.02
C LYS A 46 18.60 -10.74 -7.08
N ASN A 47 18.50 -11.77 -6.25
CA ASN A 47 19.67 -12.22 -5.49
C ASN A 47 20.77 -12.52 -6.51
N GLU A 48 21.81 -11.68 -6.53
CA GLU A 48 23.09 -12.14 -7.02
C GLU A 48 23.41 -13.38 -6.19
N ILE A 49 23.67 -14.47 -6.88
CA ILE A 49 24.21 -15.68 -6.30
C ILE A 49 25.50 -15.21 -5.62
N SER A 50 25.48 -14.92 -4.32
CA SER A 50 26.70 -14.97 -3.54
C SER A 50 27.20 -16.37 -3.74
N GLU A 51 28.31 -16.49 -4.46
CA GLU A 51 29.06 -17.72 -4.59
C GLU A 51 29.08 -18.38 -3.22
N SER A 52 28.51 -19.58 -3.14
CA SER A 52 28.65 -20.45 -1.98
C SER A 52 30.11 -20.41 -1.58
N SER A 53 30.41 -19.80 -0.44
CA SER A 53 31.78 -19.74 0.05
C SER A 53 32.23 -21.20 0.20
N PRO A 54 33.40 -21.62 -0.31
CA PRO A 54 33.85 -23.02 -0.27
C PRO A 54 33.90 -23.64 1.14
N LEU A 55 33.76 -22.78 2.16
CA LEU A 55 33.67 -23.14 3.56
C LEU A 55 32.31 -23.72 3.97
N ASP A 56 31.20 -23.33 3.33
CA ASP A 56 29.85 -23.86 3.64
C ASP A 56 29.71 -25.33 3.20
N ASP A 57 30.38 -25.74 2.11
CA ASP A 57 30.42 -27.13 1.64
C ASP A 57 31.13 -28.09 2.62
N LEU A 58 32.00 -27.56 3.49
CA LEU A 58 32.75 -28.36 4.47
C LEU A 58 31.95 -28.64 5.75
N PHE A 59 30.96 -27.80 6.09
CA PHE A 59 30.17 -27.97 7.31
C PHE A 59 29.02 -28.98 7.18
N PHE A 60 28.59 -29.30 5.95
CA PHE A 60 27.44 -30.19 5.69
C PHE A 60 27.81 -31.58 5.17
N GLN A 61 29.10 -31.89 4.98
CA GLN A 61 29.57 -33.24 4.65
C GLN A 61 29.62 -34.15 5.89
N GLY A 62 28.45 -34.49 6.40
CA GLY A 62 28.27 -35.74 7.16
C GLY A 62 28.44 -36.96 6.24
N PRO A 63 28.62 -38.18 6.80
CA PRO A 63 28.86 -39.39 6.01
C PRO A 63 27.76 -39.63 4.97
N PRO A 64 28.09 -40.14 3.77
CA PRO A 64 27.17 -40.22 2.65
C PRO A 64 26.05 -41.22 2.96
N ASP A 65 24.83 -40.70 3.11
CA ASP A 65 23.61 -41.49 3.20
C ASP A 65 22.95 -41.50 1.81
N GLU A 66 22.94 -42.67 1.18
CA GLU A 66 22.64 -42.89 -0.24
C GLU A 66 21.17 -42.69 -0.65
N ASN A 67 20.31 -42.15 0.23
CA ASN A 67 18.86 -42.16 0.01
C ASN A 67 18.14 -40.82 0.25
N ARG A 68 18.72 -39.69 -0.14
CA ARG A 68 17.98 -38.42 -0.26
C ARG A 68 17.68 -38.07 -1.71
N SER A 69 16.59 -38.63 -2.22
CA SER A 69 15.88 -38.07 -3.36
C SER A 69 15.52 -36.61 -3.09
N ARG A 70 16.27 -35.70 -3.74
CA ARG A 70 15.86 -34.38 -4.23
C ARG A 70 14.96 -33.55 -3.31
N ARG A 71 15.53 -33.03 -2.21
CA ARG A 71 15.02 -31.77 -1.62
C ARG A 71 15.98 -30.67 -2.02
N ASN A 72 15.59 -29.85 -3.00
CA ASN A 72 16.36 -28.74 -3.54
C ASN A 72 16.43 -27.61 -2.49
N PRO A 73 17.54 -27.35 -1.77
CA PRO A 73 17.61 -26.35 -0.70
C PRO A 73 18.13 -24.99 -1.18
N GLY A 74 18.12 -24.71 -2.49
CA GLY A 74 18.91 -23.62 -3.07
C GLY A 74 18.19 -22.73 -4.08
N ALA A 75 16.85 -22.64 -4.07
CA ALA A 75 16.20 -21.59 -4.85
C ALA A 75 16.35 -20.26 -4.08
N PRO A 76 17.10 -19.26 -4.59
CA PRO A 76 17.13 -17.95 -3.96
C PRO A 76 15.69 -17.43 -3.90
N ARG A 77 15.17 -17.25 -2.68
CA ARG A 77 13.91 -16.54 -2.50
C ARG A 77 14.19 -15.10 -2.88
N ALA A 78 13.67 -14.67 -4.03
CA ALA A 78 13.58 -13.25 -4.33
C ALA A 78 12.85 -12.60 -3.16
N VAL A 79 13.51 -11.67 -2.48
CA VAL A 79 12.86 -10.86 -1.46
C VAL A 79 11.93 -9.92 -2.22
N GLN A 80 10.63 -10.09 -2.01
CA GLN A 80 9.60 -9.19 -2.50
C GLN A 80 9.23 -8.23 -1.39
N THR A 81 9.35 -6.93 -1.64
CA THR A 81 8.79 -5.89 -0.77
C THR A 81 7.54 -5.37 -1.46
N GLU A 82 6.53 -5.04 -0.67
CA GLU A 82 5.26 -4.51 -1.14
C GLU A 82 4.96 -3.21 -0.42
N GLY A 83 4.41 -2.25 -1.15
CA GLY A 83 3.93 -1.00 -0.60
C GLY A 83 2.83 -0.40 -1.45
N SER A 84 2.50 0.84 -1.15
CA SER A 84 1.51 1.60 -1.91
C SER A 84 2.06 2.94 -2.33
N GLY A 85 1.41 3.54 -3.30
CA GLY A 85 1.67 4.89 -3.74
C GLY A 85 0.43 5.51 -4.36
N PHE A 86 0.57 6.73 -4.85
CA PHE A 86 -0.51 7.39 -5.57
C PHE A 86 0.01 8.20 -6.75
N ILE A 87 -0.75 8.17 -7.84
CA ILE A 87 -0.44 8.86 -9.08
C ILE A 87 -0.78 10.35 -8.90
N MET A 88 0.21 11.22 -9.00
CA MET A 88 0.06 12.67 -8.80
C MET A 88 -0.12 13.45 -10.12
N ARG A 89 0.24 12.84 -11.26
CA ARG A 89 0.21 13.50 -12.56
C ARG A 89 -0.23 12.56 -13.67
N PRO A 90 -0.95 13.05 -14.70
CA PRO A 90 -1.45 12.21 -15.81
C PRO A 90 -0.33 11.56 -16.63
N ASP A 91 0.87 12.14 -16.61
CA ASP A 91 2.04 11.57 -17.27
C ASP A 91 2.72 10.47 -16.45
N GLY A 92 2.18 10.04 -15.30
CA GLY A 92 2.57 8.81 -14.62
C GLY A 92 3.60 8.96 -13.50
N TYR A 93 3.71 10.14 -12.91
CA TYR A 93 4.49 10.34 -11.69
C TYR A 93 3.71 9.83 -10.48
N ILE A 94 4.38 9.08 -9.62
CA ILE A 94 3.81 8.42 -8.45
C ILE A 94 4.64 8.78 -7.22
N PHE A 95 3.99 9.18 -6.14
CA PHE A 95 4.60 9.26 -4.82
C PHE A 95 4.51 7.93 -4.08
N THR A 96 5.57 7.58 -3.37
CA THR A 96 5.66 6.44 -2.46
C THR A 96 6.72 6.71 -1.40
N ASN A 97 7.05 5.71 -0.59
CA ASN A 97 8.11 5.78 0.41
C ASN A 97 9.43 5.25 -0.14
N VAL A 98 10.54 5.75 0.41
CA VAL A 98 11.89 5.27 0.03
C VAL A 98 12.05 3.82 0.44
N HIS A 99 11.65 3.45 1.65
CA HIS A 99 11.78 2.07 2.14
C HIS A 99 11.01 1.02 1.31
N VAL A 100 10.03 1.45 0.50
CA VAL A 100 9.29 0.55 -0.41
C VAL A 100 10.11 0.20 -1.65
N ILE A 101 10.90 1.16 -2.15
CA ILE A 101 11.67 1.05 -3.40
C ILE A 101 13.16 0.82 -3.19
N GLU A 102 13.62 0.85 -1.94
CA GLU A 102 15.02 0.71 -1.57
C GLU A 102 15.61 -0.61 -2.07
N ASP A 103 16.78 -0.52 -2.70
CA ASP A 103 17.54 -1.65 -3.27
C ASP A 103 16.75 -2.54 -4.24
N ALA A 104 15.67 -2.06 -4.83
CA ALA A 104 14.85 -2.82 -5.76
C ALA A 104 15.52 -2.89 -7.15
N ASP A 105 15.73 -4.09 -7.68
CA ASP A 105 16.20 -4.27 -9.07
C ASP A 105 15.08 -4.04 -10.09
N LYS A 106 13.85 -4.45 -9.71
CA LYS A 106 12.64 -4.24 -10.51
C LYS A 106 11.55 -3.64 -9.62
N ILE A 107 10.91 -2.59 -10.10
CA ILE A 107 9.73 -1.97 -9.53
C ILE A 107 8.56 -2.17 -10.50
N GLU A 108 7.48 -2.74 -10.00
CA GLU A 108 6.25 -3.01 -10.72
C GLU A 108 5.09 -2.30 -10.01
N VAL A 109 4.30 -1.57 -10.77
CA VAL A 109 3.18 -0.78 -10.29
C VAL A 109 1.91 -1.38 -10.83
N LYS A 110 0.97 -1.68 -9.94
CA LYS A 110 -0.33 -2.25 -10.28
C LYS A 110 -1.45 -1.30 -9.90
N LEU A 111 -2.26 -0.94 -10.88
CA LEU A 111 -3.44 -0.09 -10.71
C LEU A 111 -4.65 -0.94 -10.28
N ARG A 112 -5.65 -0.29 -9.68
CA ARG A 112 -6.92 -0.91 -9.29
C ARG A 112 -7.69 -1.50 -10.47
N ASP A 113 -7.52 -0.95 -11.68
CA ASP A 113 -8.14 -1.47 -12.91
C ASP A 113 -7.45 -2.72 -13.48
N GLY A 114 -6.39 -3.21 -12.82
CA GLY A 114 -5.64 -4.40 -13.19
C GLY A 114 -4.48 -4.14 -14.16
N ARG A 115 -4.26 -2.90 -14.61
CA ARG A 115 -3.08 -2.56 -15.42
C ARG A 115 -1.80 -2.63 -14.59
N GLU A 116 -0.74 -3.14 -15.20
CA GLU A 116 0.59 -3.28 -14.58
C GLU A 116 1.63 -2.55 -15.43
N PHE A 117 2.56 -1.87 -14.75
CA PHE A 117 3.59 -1.05 -15.38
C PHE A 117 4.94 -1.27 -14.69
N SER A 118 6.01 -1.36 -15.48
CA SER A 118 7.35 -1.20 -14.92
C SER A 118 7.58 0.27 -14.59
N ALA A 119 8.14 0.53 -13.41
CA ALA A 119 8.47 1.87 -12.96
C ALA A 119 9.98 2.08 -12.87
N ARG A 120 10.38 3.34 -13.01
CA ARG A 120 11.75 3.80 -12.77
C ARG A 120 11.75 4.88 -11.69
N VAL A 121 12.79 4.90 -10.87
CA VAL A 121 12.99 5.94 -9.86
C VAL A 121 13.33 7.25 -10.55
N VAL A 122 12.63 8.33 -10.18
CA VAL A 122 12.91 9.70 -10.60
C VAL A 122 13.78 10.41 -9.56
N GLY A 123 13.48 10.19 -8.28
CA GLY A 123 14.24 10.74 -7.16
C GLY A 123 13.70 10.25 -5.82
N ALA A 124 14.50 10.41 -4.77
CA ALA A 124 14.18 10.02 -3.40
C ALA A 124 14.80 11.02 -2.41
N ASP A 125 14.11 11.28 -1.31
CA ASP A 125 14.62 11.98 -0.12
C ASP A 125 14.49 11.04 1.09
N GLU A 126 15.60 10.38 1.42
CA GLU A 126 15.72 9.44 2.55
C GLU A 126 15.35 10.08 3.88
N ARG A 127 15.61 11.38 4.07
CA ARG A 127 15.36 12.08 5.34
C ARG A 127 13.86 12.18 5.64
N THR A 128 13.04 12.31 4.60
CA THR A 128 11.58 12.37 4.71
C THR A 128 10.89 11.05 4.38
N ASP A 129 11.65 10.03 3.97
CA ASP A 129 11.13 8.76 3.45
C ASP A 129 10.11 8.95 2.31
N ILE A 130 10.42 9.86 1.38
CA ILE A 130 9.59 10.15 0.20
C ILE A 130 10.37 9.78 -1.06
N ALA A 131 9.72 9.04 -1.97
CA ALA A 131 10.25 8.71 -3.29
C ALA A 131 9.25 9.08 -4.39
N VAL A 132 9.79 9.42 -5.56
CA VAL A 132 9.05 9.63 -6.80
C VAL A 132 9.48 8.58 -7.80
N ILE A 133 8.52 7.81 -8.30
CA ILE A 133 8.71 6.86 -9.40
C ILE A 133 7.87 7.27 -10.61
N LYS A 134 8.24 6.78 -11.78
CA LYS A 134 7.60 7.09 -13.06
C LYS A 134 7.21 5.81 -13.79
N VAL A 135 5.96 5.75 -14.22
CA VAL A 135 5.43 4.72 -15.14
C VAL A 135 5.05 5.35 -16.47
N ASP A 136 5.14 4.58 -17.55
CA ASP A 136 4.70 5.01 -18.88
C ASP A 136 3.32 4.40 -19.20
N GLY A 137 2.27 5.21 -19.01
CA GLY A 137 0.89 4.83 -19.25
C GLY A 137 0.07 5.98 -19.82
N LYS A 138 -1.14 5.68 -20.28
CA LYS A 138 -2.13 6.66 -20.76
C LYS A 138 -3.38 6.57 -19.89
N ASP A 139 -4.13 7.67 -19.81
CA ASP A 139 -5.39 7.72 -19.07
C ASP A 139 -5.24 7.18 -17.64
N LEU A 140 -4.20 7.69 -16.96
CA LEU A 140 -3.89 7.32 -15.59
C LEU A 140 -4.80 8.11 -14.64
N PRO A 141 -5.47 7.44 -13.68
CA PRO A 141 -6.25 8.12 -12.65
C PRO A 141 -5.31 8.89 -11.72
N VAL A 142 -5.57 10.17 -11.51
CA VAL A 142 -4.70 11.05 -10.72
C VAL A 142 -5.39 11.47 -9.44
N VAL A 143 -4.66 11.43 -8.32
CA VAL A 143 -5.09 12.01 -7.05
C VAL A 143 -4.79 13.50 -7.05
N GLN A 144 -5.78 14.30 -6.66
CA GLN A 144 -5.60 15.74 -6.50
C GLN A 144 -4.96 16.04 -5.14
N LEU A 145 -3.87 16.81 -5.15
CA LEU A 145 -3.22 17.27 -3.92
C LEU A 145 -4.01 18.42 -3.31
N GLY A 146 -4.20 18.37 -1.99
CA GLY A 146 -4.76 19.45 -1.19
C GLY A 146 -3.68 20.30 -0.52
N ASP A 147 -4.11 21.35 0.15
CA ASP A 147 -3.25 22.19 0.99
C ASP A 147 -3.16 21.62 2.41
N SER A 148 -1.97 21.18 2.81
CA SER A 148 -1.72 20.64 4.15
C SER A 148 -1.76 21.70 5.24
N ASP A 149 -1.45 22.97 4.92
CA ASP A 149 -1.42 24.06 5.90
C ASP A 149 -2.84 24.47 6.34
N ALA A 150 -3.85 24.12 5.54
CA ALA A 150 -5.26 24.35 5.84
C ALA A 150 -5.90 23.25 6.73
N VAL A 151 -5.20 22.14 6.96
CA VAL A 151 -5.69 21.00 7.76
C VAL A 151 -5.72 21.37 9.24
N ARG A 152 -6.75 20.91 9.97
CA ARG A 152 -6.95 21.19 11.40
C ARG A 152 -7.12 19.91 12.21
N VAL A 153 -6.58 19.94 13.44
CA VAL A 153 -6.81 18.90 14.45
C VAL A 153 -8.31 18.69 14.66
N GLY A 154 -8.72 17.41 14.74
CA GLY A 154 -10.11 17.00 14.87
C GLY A 154 -10.89 16.85 13.55
N GLN A 155 -10.31 17.23 12.40
CA GLN A 155 -10.90 16.90 11.10
C GLN A 155 -10.83 15.40 10.83
N PHE A 156 -11.80 14.86 10.10
CA PHE A 156 -11.75 13.49 9.62
C PHE A 156 -10.55 13.28 8.69
N ALA A 157 -9.85 12.16 8.89
CA ALA A 157 -8.75 11.71 8.07
C ALA A 157 -9.06 10.30 7.56
N PHE A 158 -8.67 10.03 6.32
CA PHE A 158 -8.79 8.71 5.72
C PHE A 158 -7.42 8.25 5.24
N ALA A 159 -7.07 7.02 5.52
CA ALA A 159 -5.90 6.35 4.98
C ALA A 159 -6.38 5.29 3.98
N ILE A 160 -5.84 5.35 2.76
CA ILE A 160 -6.11 4.38 1.70
C ILE A 160 -4.78 3.76 1.32
N GLY A 161 -4.73 2.43 1.32
CA GLY A 161 -3.55 1.68 0.90
C GLY A 161 -3.96 0.32 0.38
N ALA A 162 -3.01 -0.45 -0.12
CA ALA A 162 -3.24 -1.81 -0.58
C ALA A 162 -2.10 -2.72 -0.09
N PRO A 163 -2.14 -3.11 1.20
CA PRO A 163 -1.12 -3.98 1.77
C PRO A 163 -1.40 -5.47 1.50
N PHE A 164 -0.34 -6.27 1.34
CA PHE A 164 -0.33 -7.75 1.34
C PHE A 164 -1.11 -8.46 0.21
N LYS A 165 -1.10 -7.94 -1.01
CA LYS A 165 -1.80 -8.49 -2.20
C LYS A 165 -3.31 -8.68 -1.99
N LEU A 166 -3.86 -8.06 -0.94
CA LEU A 166 -5.29 -8.04 -0.61
C LEU A 166 -5.96 -6.84 -1.29
N ASP A 167 -7.29 -6.83 -1.27
CA ASP A 167 -8.08 -5.68 -1.70
C ASP A 167 -7.69 -4.41 -0.93
N TYR A 168 -7.87 -3.25 -1.57
CA TYR A 168 -7.58 -1.94 -0.99
C TYR A 168 -8.19 -1.79 0.41
N THR A 169 -7.38 -1.34 1.37
CA THR A 169 -7.81 -1.03 2.73
C THR A 169 -8.18 0.45 2.82
N PHE A 170 -9.31 0.73 3.49
CA PHE A 170 -9.79 2.07 3.80
C PHE A 170 -9.95 2.21 5.31
N THR A 171 -9.16 3.08 5.93
CA THR A 171 -9.20 3.35 7.37
C THR A 171 -9.60 4.80 7.60
N TYR A 172 -10.43 5.06 8.61
CA TYR A 172 -10.80 6.41 9.01
C TYR A 172 -10.28 6.73 10.42
N GLY A 173 -10.03 8.00 10.66
CA GLY A 173 -9.62 8.54 11.95
C GLY A 173 -9.83 10.04 11.99
N VAL A 174 -9.10 10.69 12.90
CA VAL A 174 -9.07 12.16 13.00
C VAL A 174 -7.64 12.65 13.00
N ILE A 175 -7.43 13.86 12.49
CA ILE A 175 -6.13 14.54 12.59
C ILE A 175 -5.83 14.78 14.07
N SER A 176 -4.73 14.20 14.56
CA SER A 176 -4.37 14.22 15.98
C SER A 176 -3.42 15.35 16.38
N GLY A 177 -2.59 15.85 15.45
CA GLY A 177 -1.58 16.88 15.72
C GLY A 177 -0.60 17.04 14.59
#